data_AF-V9W0Z2-F1
#
_entry.id   AF-V9W0Z2-F1
#
_cell.length_a   1.000
_cell.length_b   1.000
_cell.length_c   1.000
_cell.angle_alpha   90.00
_cell.angle_beta   90.00
_cell.angle_gamma   90.00
#
_symmetry.space_group_name_H-M   'P 1'
#
loop_
_entity.id
_entity.type
_entity.pdbx_description
1 polymer ?
#
loop_
_entity_poly.entity_id
_entity_poly.type
_entity_poly.pdbx_seq_one_letter_code
_entity_poly.pdbx_strand_id
1 'polypeptide(L)'
;MSGNSNNKISKLKQVRTGLAIYQTGRSPFWSVRLWDPVAKKYVRKSTKEVSRIEAAEAAIEFADPYKKNVDPSLAAMKDRRF
;
A
#
# COMPACT_ATOMS: atom_id res chain seq x y z
N MET A 1 16.86 -28.50 7.34
CA MET A 1 15.53 -27.87 7.45
C MET A 1 15.63 -26.45 6.91
N SER A 2 15.34 -26.25 5.62
CA SER A 2 15.53 -24.94 4.97
C SER A 2 14.33 -24.05 5.26
N GLY A 3 14.52 -23.05 6.12
CA GLY A 3 13.56 -22.00 6.42
C GLY A 3 13.34 -21.09 5.21
N ASN A 4 12.64 -21.58 4.19
CA ASN A 4 12.17 -20.73 3.11
C ASN A 4 11.05 -19.86 3.69
N SER A 5 11.40 -18.62 4.01
CA SER A 5 10.42 -17.58 4.35
C SER A 5 9.60 -17.27 3.10
N ASN A 6 8.64 -18.14 2.79
CA ASN A 6 7.74 -18.06 1.65
C ASN A 6 6.92 -16.74 1.62
N ASN A 7 7.02 -15.90 2.67
CA ASN A 7 6.51 -14.52 2.72
C ASN A 7 7.45 -13.46 2.12
N LYS A 8 8.59 -13.84 1.52
CA LYS A 8 9.49 -12.87 0.88
C LYS A 8 8.76 -12.18 -0.28
N ILE A 9 8.90 -10.85 -0.32
CA ILE A 9 8.39 -10.04 -1.43
C ILE A 9 9.22 -10.40 -2.66
N SER A 10 8.56 -10.91 -3.70
CA SER A 10 9.18 -11.33 -4.95
C SER A 10 9.24 -10.17 -5.94
N LYS A 11 8.20 -9.33 -5.98
CA LYS A 11 8.10 -8.17 -6.86
C LYS A 11 7.57 -6.97 -6.08
N LEU A 12 8.12 -5.79 -6.34
CA LEU A 12 7.69 -4.54 -5.75
C LEU A 12 7.65 -3.48 -6.86
N LYS A 13 6.54 -2.77 -7.00
CA LYS A 13 6.40 -1.65 -7.92
C LYS A 13 5.85 -0.44 -7.18
N GLN A 14 6.59 0.66 -7.23
CA GLN A 14 6.10 1.95 -6.76
C GLN A 14 5.08 2.48 -7.78
N VAL A 15 3.90 2.90 -7.30
CA VAL A 15 2.85 3.51 -8.13
C VAL A 15 2.94 5.03 -8.00
N ARG A 16 2.98 5.55 -6.75
CA ARG A 16 3.20 6.96 -6.41
C ARG A 16 3.79 7.08 -5.00
N THR A 17 4.18 8.27 -4.57
CA THR A 17 4.71 8.49 -3.21
C THR A 17 3.74 7.97 -2.15
N GLY A 18 4.23 7.07 -1.30
CA GLY A 18 3.41 6.44 -0.25
C GLY A 18 2.46 5.34 -0.73
N LEU A 19 2.45 4.97 -2.01
CA LEU A 19 1.63 3.89 -2.57
C LEU A 19 2.45 2.98 -3.48
N ALA A 20 2.54 1.71 -3.09
CA ALA A 20 3.19 0.67 -3.88
C ALA A 20 2.30 -0.55 -4.01
N ILE A 21 2.54 -1.36 -5.04
CA ILE A 21 2.02 -2.72 -5.15
C ILE A 21 3.17 -3.71 -5.04
N TYR A 22 2.91 -4.86 -4.44
CA TYR A 22 3.92 -5.89 -4.26
C TYR A 22 3.32 -7.29 -4.37
N GLN A 23 4.12 -8.25 -4.77
CA GLN A 23 3.77 -9.66 -4.86
C GLN A 23 4.66 -10.44 -3.90
N THR A 24 4.11 -11.49 -3.29
CA THR A 24 4.89 -12.42 -2.47
C THR A 24 5.10 -13.73 -3.22
N GLY A 25 6.12 -14.51 -2.84
CA GLY A 25 6.36 -15.83 -3.44
C GLY A 25 5.25 -16.87 -3.21
N ARG A 26 4.28 -16.57 -2.33
CA ARG A 26 3.14 -17.45 -1.98
C ARG A 26 1.89 -17.25 -2.83
N SER A 27 1.76 -16.12 -3.52
CA SER A 27 0.51 -15.76 -4.17
C SER A 27 0.76 -15.05 -5.51
N PRO A 28 -0.01 -15.40 -6.56
CA PRO A 28 0.04 -14.69 -7.83
C PRO A 28 -0.61 -13.30 -7.74
N PHE A 29 -1.30 -12.97 -6.65
CA PHE A 29 -2.00 -11.69 -6.53
C PHE A 29 -1.07 -10.57 -6.07
N TRP A 30 -1.27 -9.39 -6.64
CA TRP A 30 -0.65 -8.17 -6.15
C TRP A 30 -1.34 -7.71 -4.87
N SER A 31 -0.56 -7.05 -4.02
CA SER A 31 -1.02 -6.47 -2.76
C SER A 31 -0.61 -5.01 -2.71
N VAL A 32 -1.54 -4.15 -2.31
CA VAL A 32 -1.32 -2.74 -2.07
C VAL A 32 -0.53 -2.58 -0.78
N ARG A 33 0.41 -1.63 -0.79
CA ARG A 33 1.07 -1.06 0.37
C ARG A 33 0.86 0.44 0.33
N LEU A 34 -0.06 0.92 1.16
CA LEU A 34 -0.36 2.34 1.33
C LEU A 34 0.21 2.82 2.66
N TRP A 35 0.95 3.92 2.64
CA TRP A 35 1.36 4.62 3.83
C TRP A 35 0.19 5.45 4.35
N ASP A 36 -0.23 5.17 5.58
CA ASP A 36 -1.15 6.01 6.32
C ASP A 36 -0.33 6.97 7.20
N PRO A 37 -0.28 8.27 6.87
CA PRO A 37 0.46 9.25 7.66
C PRO A 37 -0.17 9.52 9.03
N VAL A 38 -1.47 9.26 9.19
CA VAL A 38 -2.20 9.53 10.44
C VAL A 38 -1.97 8.43 11.44
N ALA A 39 -2.18 7.18 11.03
CA ALA A 39 -1.86 6.04 11.89
C ALA A 39 -0.36 5.68 11.89
N LYS A 40 0.47 6.42 11.13
CA LYS A 40 1.92 6.20 10.96
C LYS A 40 2.28 4.75 10.65
N LYS A 41 1.46 4.07 9.85
CA LYS A 41 1.59 2.64 9.55
C LYS A 41 1.35 2.34 8.09
N TYR A 42 1.84 1.19 7.65
CA TYR A 42 1.52 0.68 6.31
C TYR A 42 0.25 -0.15 6.35
N VAL A 43 -0.75 0.27 5.58
CA VAL A 43 -1.94 -0.52 5.29
C VAL A 43 -1.63 -1.43 4.11
N ARG A 44 -1.92 -2.71 4.28
CA ARG A 44 -1.72 -3.74 3.26
C ARG A 44 -3.05 -4.37 2.92
N LYS A 45 -3.36 -4.51 1.62
CA LYS A 45 -4.59 -5.14 1.15
C LYS A 45 -4.32 -5.86 -0.16
N SER A 46 -4.86 -7.07 -0.34
CA SER A 46 -4.78 -7.75 -1.63
C SER A 46 -5.62 -7.01 -2.66
N THR A 47 -5.07 -6.74 -3.86
CA THR A 47 -5.88 -6.26 -4.99
C THR A 47 -6.71 -7.39 -5.59
N LYS A 48 -6.31 -8.66 -5.35
CA LYS A 48 -6.81 -9.86 -6.04
C LYS A 48 -6.56 -9.86 -7.56
N GLU A 49 -5.79 -8.91 -8.05
CA GLU A 49 -5.39 -8.83 -9.45
C GLU A 49 -4.03 -9.50 -9.67
N VAL A 50 -3.89 -10.17 -10.81
CA VAL A 50 -2.63 -10.80 -11.25
C VAL A 50 -1.87 -9.88 -12.20
N SER A 51 -2.60 -9.13 -13.03
CA SER A 51 -2.02 -8.13 -13.92
C SER A 51 -1.44 -6.97 -13.12
N ARG A 52 -0.23 -6.56 -13.48
CA ARG A 52 0.43 -5.41 -12.85
C ARG A 52 -0.33 -4.11 -13.09
N ILE A 53 -0.96 -3.97 -14.26
CA ILE A 53 -1.66 -2.74 -14.68
C ILE A 53 -2.96 -2.61 -13.88
N GLU A 54 -3.81 -3.63 -13.93
CA GLU A 54 -5.07 -3.69 -13.17
C GLU A 54 -4.82 -3.55 -11.66
N ALA A 55 -3.76 -4.19 -11.14
CA ALA A 55 -3.38 -4.03 -9.74
C ALA A 55 -2.99 -2.59 -9.37
N ALA A 56 -2.36 -1.85 -10.29
CA ALA A 56 -2.00 -0.46 -10.05
C ALA A 56 -3.23 0.44 -10.04
N GLU A 57 -4.18 0.22 -10.95
CA GLU A 57 -5.46 0.93 -10.99
C GLU A 57 -6.28 0.66 -9.73
N ALA A 58 -6.46 -0.62 -9.36
CA ALA A 58 -7.13 -1.02 -8.13
C ALA A 58 -6.46 -0.42 -6.87
N ALA A 59 -5.13 -0.28 -6.87
CA ALA A 59 -4.41 0.36 -5.78
C ALA A 59 -4.69 1.87 -5.69
N ILE A 60 -4.84 2.55 -6.83
CA ILE A 60 -5.20 3.97 -6.90
C ILE A 60 -6.63 4.16 -6.40
N GLU A 61 -7.58 3.38 -6.94
CA GLU A 61 -8.99 3.41 -6.53
C GLU A 61 -9.17 3.11 -5.04
N PHE A 62 -8.35 2.23 -4.46
CA PHE A 62 -8.38 1.98 -3.02
C PHE A 62 -7.83 3.16 -2.21
N ALA A 63 -6.76 3.81 -2.68
CA ALA A 63 -6.06 4.85 -1.93
C ALA A 63 -6.76 6.22 -1.96
N ASP A 64 -7.50 6.53 -3.03
CA ASP A 64 -8.18 7.82 -3.17
C ASP A 64 -9.29 8.07 -2.12
N PRO A 65 -10.24 7.14 -1.86
CA PRO A 65 -11.20 7.29 -0.78
C PRO A 65 -10.56 7.10 0.60
N TYR A 66 -9.44 6.37 0.69
CA TYR A 66 -8.72 6.18 1.95
C TYR A 66 -8.26 7.51 2.55
N LYS A 67 -7.86 8.47 1.71
CA LYS A 67 -7.53 9.84 2.17
C LYS A 67 -8.74 10.65 2.63
N LYS A 68 -9.93 10.40 2.08
CA LYS A 68 -11.15 11.17 2.38
C LYS A 68 -11.76 10.82 3.74
N ASN A 69 -11.58 9.58 4.19
CA ASN A 69 -12.08 9.10 5.48
C ASN A 69 -11.10 9.35 6.64
N VAL A 70 -9.97 9.98 6.38
CA VAL A 70 -9.10 10.49 7.43
C VAL A 70 -9.75 11.74 7.97
N ASP A 71 -10.12 11.72 9.26
CA ASP A 71 -10.72 12.85 9.96
C ASP A 71 -9.91 14.14 9.67
N PRO A 72 -10.51 15.19 9.10
CA PRO A 72 -9.77 16.41 8.73
C PRO A 72 -9.09 17.09 9.92
N SER A 73 -9.56 16.80 11.14
CA SER A 73 -8.93 17.22 12.39
C SER A 73 -7.53 16.61 12.63
N LEU A 74 -7.23 15.44 12.06
CA LEU A 74 -5.91 14.79 12.13
C LEU A 74 -4.93 15.26 11.05
N ALA A 75 -5.43 15.81 9.94
CA ALA A 75 -4.60 16.29 8.83
C ALA A 75 -3.90 17.65 9.10
N ALA A 76 -4.33 18.38 10.14
CA ALA A 76 -3.96 19.78 10.36
C ALA A 76 -2.75 20.02 11.28
N MET A 77 -2.14 19.01 11.91
CA MET A 77 -0.99 19.23 12.79
C MET A 77 0.34 19.05 12.07
N LYS A 78 0.64 19.96 11.15
CA LYS A 78 2.04 20.26 10.79
C LYS A 78 2.34 21.66 11.28
N ASP A 79 2.68 21.75 12.57
CA ASP A 79 3.28 22.93 13.20
C ASP A 79 4.45 23.39 12.34
N ARG A 80 4.20 24.43 11.55
CA ARG A 80 5.25 25.29 10.99
C ARG A 80 5.77 26.10 12.16
N ARG A 81 6.83 25.61 12.81
CA ARG A 81 7.71 26.47 13.59
C ARG A 81 8.78 26.99 12.63
N PHE A 82 8.73 28.29 12.37
CA PHE A 82 9.78 29.08 11.71
C PHE A 82 10.84 29.45 12.73
#